data_AF-A0A8I1W6B0-F1
#
_entry.id   AF-A0A8I1W6B0-F1
#
_cell.length_a   1.000
_cell.length_b   1.000
_cell.length_c   1.000
_cell.angle_alpha   90.00
_cell.angle_beta   90.00
_cell.angle_gamma   90.00
#
_symmetry.space_group_name_H-M   'P 1'
#
loop_
_entity.id
_entity.type
_entity.pdbx_description
1 polymer ?
#
loop_
_entity_poly.entity_id
_entity_poly.type
_entity_poly.pdbx_seq_one_letter_code
_entity_poly.pdbx_strand_id
1 'polypeptide(L)'
;MRLSNPYTLKETLSKLHDSLAATFNEEALALLGKALSKALDDKTYAALLEETLLRGSTIEIRECLSYFGDYFERSREIEPYYPHHDAVNGIDSALYAILFDAANSDITHRSTSL
;
A
#
# COMPACT_ATOMS: atom_id res chain seq x y z
N MET A 1 9.11 -6.88 6.37
CA MET A 1 10.04 -5.82 6.82
C MET A 1 9.21 -4.58 7.10
N ARG A 2 9.54 -3.77 8.11
CA ARG A 2 8.78 -2.56 8.47
C ARG A 2 9.70 -1.36 8.28
N LEU A 3 9.41 -0.54 7.28
CA LEU A 3 10.13 0.71 7.02
C LEU A 3 9.37 1.85 7.70
N SER A 4 10.11 2.80 8.28
CA SER A 4 9.49 4.00 8.85
C SER A 4 8.90 4.84 7.71
N ASN A 5 7.62 5.22 7.84
CA ASN A 5 7.01 6.17 6.92
C ASN A 5 7.29 7.61 7.40
N PRO A 6 8.09 8.40 6.66
CA PRO A 6 8.35 9.79 7.04
C PRO A 6 7.26 10.76 6.58
N TYR A 7 6.28 10.28 5.80
CA TYR A 7 5.23 11.10 5.20
C TYR A 7 3.96 11.11 6.05
N THR A 8 3.21 12.20 5.94
CA THR A 8 1.83 12.25 6.45
C THR A 8 0.93 11.28 5.66
N LEU A 9 -0.26 10.98 6.19
CA LEU A 9 -1.24 10.15 5.48
C LEU A 9 -1.56 10.74 4.09
N LYS A 10 -1.75 12.06 4.02
CA LYS A 10 -2.07 12.77 2.77
C LYS A 10 -0.95 12.61 1.74
N GLU A 11 0.31 12.80 2.15
CA GLU A 11 1.47 12.64 1.28
C GLU A 11 1.65 11.19 0.85
N THR A 12 1.44 10.23 1.76
CA THR A 12 1.50 8.80 1.47
C THR A 12 0.49 8.44 0.40
N LEU A 13 -0.77 8.88 0.55
CA LEU A 13 -1.84 8.60 -0.42
C LEU A 13 -1.56 9.26 -1.78
N SER A 14 -1.08 10.50 -1.81
CA SER A 14 -0.72 11.17 -3.06
C SER A 14 0.37 10.41 -3.80
N LYS A 15 1.46 10.06 -3.09
CA LYS A 15 2.60 9.32 -3.67
C LYS A 15 2.20 7.94 -4.15
N LEU A 16 1.36 7.25 -3.36
CA LEU A 16 0.84 5.93 -3.71
C LEU A 16 0.00 5.99 -4.99
N HIS A 17 -0.91 6.96 -5.08
CA HIS A 17 -1.70 7.18 -6.29
C HIS A 17 -0.80 7.48 -7.50
N ASP A 18 0.16 8.40 -7.37
CA ASP A 18 1.07 8.77 -8.45
C ASP A 18 1.92 7.57 -8.93
N SER A 19 2.41 6.75 -8.00
CA SER A 19 3.20 5.55 -8.31
C SER A 19 2.38 4.48 -9.04
N LEU A 20 1.15 4.22 -8.59
CA LEU A 20 0.25 3.26 -9.22
C LEU A 20 -0.22 3.74 -10.60
N ALA A 21 -0.47 5.04 -10.77
CA ALA A 21 -0.79 5.64 -12.05
C ALA A 21 0.38 5.57 -13.05
N ALA A 22 1.61 5.82 -12.59
CA ALA A 22 2.81 5.73 -13.43
C ALA A 22 3.09 4.30 -13.94
N THR A 23 2.61 3.28 -13.21
CA THR A 23 2.76 1.87 -13.58
C THR A 23 1.55 1.29 -14.30
N PHE A 24 0.55 2.12 -14.63
CA PHE A 24 -0.72 1.70 -15.25
C PHE A 24 -1.41 0.55 -14.49
N ASN A 25 -1.27 0.51 -13.16
CA ASN A 25 -1.86 -0.54 -12.34
C ASN A 25 -3.32 -0.21 -11.98
N GLU A 26 -4.20 -0.34 -12.97
CA GLU A 26 -5.61 0.05 -12.87
C GLU A 26 -6.36 -0.70 -11.75
N GLU A 27 -6.07 -1.99 -11.56
CA GLU A 27 -6.69 -2.81 -10.51
C GLU A 27 -6.27 -2.36 -9.10
N ALA A 28 -4.99 -2.01 -8.92
CA ALA A 28 -4.51 -1.44 -7.65
C ALA A 28 -5.11 -0.05 -7.38
N LEU A 29 -5.24 0.80 -8.41
CA LEU A 29 -5.93 2.10 -8.28
C LEU A 29 -7.41 1.92 -7.90
N ALA A 30 -8.10 0.98 -8.55
CA ALA A 30 -9.49 0.66 -8.25
C ALA A 30 -9.66 0.14 -6.81
N LEU A 31 -8.76 -0.74 -6.35
CA LEU A 31 -8.75 -1.24 -4.98
C LEU A 31 -8.46 -0.13 -3.96
N LEU A 32 -7.48 0.73 -4.23
CA LEU A 32 -7.21 1.90 -3.38
C LEU A 32 -8.43 2.81 -3.30
N GLY A 33 -9.10 3.06 -4.43
CA GLY A 33 -10.34 3.83 -4.48
C GLY A 33 -11.48 3.22 -3.64
N LYS A 34 -11.64 1.89 -3.65
CA LYS A 34 -12.60 1.18 -2.78
C LYS A 34 -12.24 1.34 -1.30
N ALA A 35 -10.97 1.19 -0.95
CA ALA A 35 -10.49 1.38 0.42
C ALA A 35 -10.76 2.79 0.93
N LEU A 36 -10.43 3.81 0.12
CA LEU A 36 -10.70 5.21 0.44
C LEU A 36 -12.20 5.48 0.56
N SER A 37 -13.03 4.95 -0.34
CA SER A 37 -14.49 5.11 -0.26
C SER A 37 -15.03 4.51 1.04
N LYS A 38 -14.60 3.30 1.40
CA LYS A 38 -14.99 2.67 2.68
C LYS A 38 -14.54 3.50 3.89
N ALA A 39 -13.35 4.08 3.86
CA ALA A 39 -12.85 4.93 4.93
C ALA A 39 -13.68 6.21 5.13
N LEU A 40 -14.36 6.71 4.09
CA LEU A 40 -15.29 7.83 4.23
C LEU A 40 -16.55 7.44 5.03
N ASP A 41 -17.03 6.21 4.87
CA ASP A 41 -18.26 5.71 5.49
C ASP A 41 -18.03 5.04 6.86
N ASP A 42 -16.83 4.52 7.10
CA ASP A 42 -16.47 3.70 8.26
C ASP A 42 -15.22 4.26 8.96
N LYS A 43 -15.44 4.95 10.08
CA LYS A 43 -14.37 5.57 10.88
C LYS A 43 -13.41 4.55 11.49
N THR A 44 -13.90 3.36 11.83
CA THR A 44 -13.05 2.30 12.38
C THR A 44 -12.12 1.78 11.29
N TYR A 45 -12.66 1.56 10.09
CA TYR A 45 -11.85 1.22 8.93
C TYR A 45 -10.88 2.34 8.54
N ALA A 46 -11.29 3.61 8.62
CA ALA A 46 -10.42 4.75 8.33
C ALA A 46 -9.19 4.78 9.24
N ALA A 47 -9.39 4.59 10.55
CA ALA A 47 -8.29 4.53 11.51
C ALA A 47 -7.36 3.33 11.25
N LEU A 48 -7.93 2.18 10.90
CA LEU A 48 -7.15 1.00 10.52
C LEU A 48 -6.32 1.29 9.26
N LEU A 49 -6.94 1.82 8.20
CA LEU A 49 -6.28 2.14 6.94
C LEU A 49 -5.13 3.14 7.15
N GLU A 50 -5.34 4.18 7.96
CA GLU A 50 -4.30 5.14 8.30
C GLU A 50 -3.12 4.47 9.02
N GLU A 51 -3.39 3.72 10.09
CA GLU A 51 -2.33 3.05 10.86
C GLU A 51 -1.57 2.04 9.98
N THR A 52 -2.27 1.32 9.13
CA THR A 52 -1.69 0.37 8.18
C THR A 52 -0.83 1.06 7.12
N LEU A 53 -1.23 2.19 6.55
CA LEU A 53 -0.42 2.91 5.55
C LEU A 53 0.79 3.62 6.16
N LEU A 54 0.67 4.10 7.40
CA LEU A 54 1.75 4.82 8.06
C LEU A 54 2.74 3.90 8.76
N ARG A 55 2.27 2.76 9.26
CA ARG A 55 3.07 1.91 10.15
C ARG A 55 2.91 0.43 9.85
N GLY A 56 1.99 0.01 8.99
CA GLY A 56 1.73 -1.40 8.76
C GLY A 56 2.88 -2.15 8.08
N SER A 57 2.86 -3.46 8.26
CA SER A 57 3.61 -4.44 7.50
C SER A 57 2.82 -4.91 6.28
N THR A 58 3.48 -5.65 5.37
CA THR A 58 2.83 -6.32 4.23
C THR A 58 1.63 -7.18 4.63
N ILE A 59 1.68 -7.87 5.78
CA ILE A 59 0.56 -8.67 6.26
C ILE A 59 -0.60 -7.76 6.69
N GLU A 60 -0.33 -6.71 7.46
CA GLU A 60 -1.36 -5.77 7.92
C GLU A 60 -2.00 -5.00 6.75
N ILE A 61 -1.24 -4.69 5.70
CA ILE A 61 -1.77 -4.12 4.44
C ILE A 61 -2.75 -5.09 3.78
N ARG A 62 -2.35 -6.35 3.67
CA ARG A 62 -3.21 -7.41 3.09
C ARG A 62 -4.48 -7.64 3.91
N GLU A 63 -4.38 -7.69 5.23
CA GLU A 63 -5.52 -7.81 6.14
C GLU A 63 -6.46 -6.60 6.02
N CYS A 64 -5.92 -5.38 5.99
CA CYS A 64 -6.70 -4.15 5.81
C CYS A 64 -7.48 -4.15 4.48
N LEU A 65 -6.88 -4.66 3.40
CA LEU A 65 -7.52 -4.73 2.10
C LEU A 65 -8.51 -5.90 1.97
N SER A 66 -8.44 -6.91 2.84
CA SER A 66 -9.28 -8.13 2.79
C SER A 66 -10.78 -7.92 2.98
N TYR A 67 -11.20 -6.68 3.27
CA TYR A 67 -12.60 -6.28 3.13
C TYR A 67 -13.14 -6.38 1.69
N PHE A 68 -12.27 -6.39 0.68
CA PHE A 68 -12.65 -6.38 -0.74
C PHE A 68 -12.36 -7.69 -1.48
N GLY A 69 -11.85 -8.70 -0.77
CA GLY A 69 -11.53 -10.01 -1.32
C GLY A 69 -10.70 -10.86 -0.35
N ASP A 70 -10.63 -12.16 -0.57
CA ASP A 70 -9.76 -13.03 0.22
C ASP A 70 -8.34 -13.03 -0.36
N TYR A 71 -7.48 -12.16 0.17
CA TYR A 71 -6.09 -12.05 -0.27
C TYR A 71 -5.16 -13.08 0.39
N PHE A 72 -5.68 -13.90 1.30
CA PHE A 72 -5.00 -15.06 1.86
C PHE A 72 -5.46 -16.37 1.21
N GLU A 73 -6.42 -16.31 0.28
CA GLU A 73 -6.86 -17.45 -0.52
C GLU A 73 -5.65 -18.13 -1.16
N ARG A 74 -5.62 -19.47 -1.06
CA ARG A 74 -4.59 -20.28 -1.71
C ARG A 74 -4.71 -20.13 -3.23
N SER A 75 -3.58 -20.33 -3.91
CA SER A 75 -3.57 -20.41 -5.36
C SER A 75 -4.57 -21.44 -5.86
N ARG A 76 -5.33 -21.10 -6.89
CA ARG A 76 -6.26 -22.03 -7.55
C ARG A 76 -5.48 -22.97 -8.47
N GLU A 77 -6.06 -24.11 -8.82
CA GLU A 77 -5.49 -25.04 -9.81
C GLU A 77 -5.79 -24.64 -11.25
N ILE A 78 -6.69 -23.67 -11.44
CA ILE A 78 -7.11 -23.15 -12.75
C ILE A 78 -6.96 -21.63 -12.79
N GLU A 79 -6.81 -21.08 -13.99
CA GLU A 79 -6.65 -19.66 -14.22
C GLU A 79 -7.93 -18.86 -13.86
N PRO A 80 -7.83 -17.66 -13.24
CA PRO A 80 -6.60 -17.05 -12.73
C PRO A 80 -6.12 -17.72 -11.43
N TYR A 81 -4.86 -18.13 -11.42
CA TYR A 81 -4.24 -18.87 -10.31
C TYR A 81 -4.17 -18.03 -9.01
N TYR A 82 -4.06 -16.71 -9.14
CA TYR A 82 -3.95 -15.75 -8.02
C TYR A 82 -4.97 -14.61 -8.17
N PRO A 83 -6.28 -14.90 -8.08
CA PRO A 83 -7.38 -14.01 -8.48
C PRO A 83 -7.42 -12.66 -7.76
N HIS A 84 -6.74 -12.54 -6.61
CA HIS A 84 -6.82 -11.37 -5.75
C HIS A 84 -5.43 -10.75 -5.49
N HIS A 85 -4.32 -11.40 -5.83
CA HIS A 85 -3.03 -10.98 -5.27
C HIS A 85 -2.44 -9.75 -5.96
N ASP A 86 -2.70 -9.55 -7.25
CA ASP A 86 -1.97 -8.55 -8.05
C ASP A 86 -2.24 -7.10 -7.64
N ALA A 87 -3.49 -6.76 -7.31
CA ALA A 87 -3.83 -5.40 -6.86
C ALA A 87 -3.22 -5.07 -5.49
N VAL A 88 -3.27 -6.01 -4.54
CA VAL A 88 -2.66 -5.83 -3.20
C VAL A 88 -1.13 -5.81 -3.31
N ASN A 89 -0.55 -6.69 -4.11
CA ASN A 89 0.88 -6.70 -4.37
C ASN A 89 1.35 -5.40 -5.02
N GLY A 90 0.54 -4.83 -5.92
CA GLY A 90 0.77 -3.51 -6.51
C GLY A 90 0.84 -2.40 -5.47
N ILE A 91 -0.16 -2.33 -4.57
CA ILE A 91 -0.21 -1.35 -3.48
C ILE A 91 0.98 -1.52 -2.52
N ASP A 92 1.25 -2.75 -2.06
CA ASP A 92 2.34 -3.05 -1.13
C ASP A 92 3.71 -2.72 -1.75
N SER A 93 3.93 -3.11 -3.01
CA SER A 93 5.19 -2.83 -3.72
C SER A 93 5.40 -1.33 -3.95
N ALA A 94 4.34 -0.60 -4.34
CA ALA A 94 4.42 0.85 -4.54
C ALA A 94 4.72 1.57 -3.22
N LEU A 95 4.03 1.22 -2.14
CA LEU A 95 4.30 1.77 -0.81
C LEU A 95 5.73 1.45 -0.38
N TYR A 96 6.16 0.22 -0.55
CA TYR A 96 7.52 -0.20 -0.22
C TYR A 96 8.58 0.61 -0.97
N ALA A 97 8.41 0.80 -2.28
CA ALA A 97 9.32 1.62 -3.08
C ALA A 97 9.40 3.07 -2.58
N ILE A 98 8.26 3.68 -2.29
CA ILE A 98 8.18 5.04 -1.72
C ILE A 98 8.96 5.15 -0.41
N LEU A 99 8.78 4.19 0.49
CA LEU A 99 9.46 4.17 1.79
C LEU A 99 10.96 3.91 1.67
N PHE A 100 11.34 3.03 0.74
CA PHE A 100 12.72 2.69 0.46
C PHE A 100 13.48 3.90 -0.10
N ASP A 101 12.90 4.61 -1.06
CA ASP A 101 13.48 5.82 -1.64
C ASP A 101 13.65 6.93 -0.59
N ALA A 102 12.68 7.07 0.32
CA ALA A 102 12.76 8.03 1.42
C ALA A 102 13.88 7.69 2.40
N ALA A 103 14.02 6.41 2.76
CA ALA A 103 15.09 5.93 3.64
C ALA A 103 16.47 6.13 3.01
N ASN A 104 16.62 5.86 1.71
CA ASN A 104 17.88 6.08 1.00
C ASN A 104 18.25 7.56 0.88
N SER A 105 17.26 8.42 0.66
CA SER A 105 17.47 9.87 0.60
C SER A 105 17.99 10.44 1.92
N ASP A 106 17.47 9.96 3.06
CA ASP A 106 17.97 10.34 4.39
C ASP A 106 19.42 9.89 4.60
N ILE A 107 19.76 8.67 4.18
CA ILE A 107 21.14 8.15 4.25
C ILE A 107 22.08 9.04 3.44
N THR A 108 21.74 9.34 2.18
CA THR A 108 22.56 10.20 1.32
C THR A 108 22.74 11.60 1.91
N HIS A 109 21.68 12.21 2.46
CA HIS A 109 21.75 13.54 3.06
C HIS A 109 22.63 13.56 4.32
N ARG A 110 22.63 12.50 5.12
CA ARG A 110 23.52 12.38 6.29
C ARG A 110 24.98 12.19 5.90
N SER A 111 25.25 11.46 4.83
CA SER A 111 26.62 11.22 4.35
C SER A 111 27.28 12.44 3.72
N THR A 112 26.52 13.41 3.21
CA THR A 112 27.05 14.65 2.58
C THR A 112 27.16 15.83 3.53
N SER A 113 26.66 15.71 4.76
CA SER A 113 26.68 16.77 5.79
C SER A 113 27.82 16.63 6.82
N LEU A 114 28.78 15.73 6.57
CA LEU A 114 30.00 15.49 7.35
C LEU A 114 31.23 15.96 6.59
#